data_AF-A0AAD4WRI5-F1
#
_entry.id   AF-A0AAD4WRI5-F1
#
_cell.length_a   1.000
_cell.length_b   1.000
_cell.length_c   1.000
_cell.angle_alpha   90.00
_cell.angle_beta   90.00
_cell.angle_gamma   90.00
#
_symmetry.space_group_name_H-M   'P 1'
#
loop_
_entity.id
_entity.type
_entity.pdbx_description
1 polymer ?
#
loop_
_entity_poly.entity_id
_entity_poly.type
_entity_poly.pdbx_seq_one_letter_code
_entity_poly.pdbx_strand_id
1 'polypeptide(L)'
;MLSLLPRSCPKLRFKPGFRRFVDDAIERSGELVAYISGMPSSAEIIRAMDEISNRVWSVIDSAELCRQTHPDREFVEEAIKASIRVNEYLHYLNTNHTLYNAVIKAEQEGNLLTDEAHRVAHYLRLDFERSGIHLSAEKVDRVNRLSIDISQLCRQFNQNIVNDPGTVDIFLASLIPRNLHHLLKPIYRSTSVVSKDSWRPGGYHEREGVSYNNRPAHSILCSARGTK
;
A
#
# COMPACT_ATOMS: atom_id res chain seq x y z
N MET A 1 8.79 12.47 18.80
CA MET A 1 8.71 11.11 18.20
C MET A 1 10.03 10.69 17.53
N LEU A 2 10.78 11.59 16.87
CA LEU A 2 12.14 11.35 16.34
C LEU A 2 13.23 11.01 17.39
N SER A 3 12.97 11.25 18.68
CA SER A 3 13.91 10.97 19.79
C SER A 3 13.88 9.53 20.33
N LEU A 4 12.98 8.68 19.83
CA LEU A 4 12.79 7.31 20.35
C LEU A 4 13.45 6.21 19.49
N LEU A 5 13.57 6.41 18.17
CA LEU A 5 14.36 5.55 17.29
C LEU A 5 15.80 5.31 17.80
N PRO A 6 16.53 6.33 18.28
CA PRO A 6 17.91 6.16 18.77
C PRO A 6 18.03 5.46 20.13
N ARG A 7 16.91 5.23 20.84
CA ARG A 7 16.88 4.57 22.15
C ARG A 7 16.67 3.07 22.03
N SER A 8 15.86 2.62 21.06
CA SER A 8 15.63 1.18 20.82
C SER A 8 16.67 0.56 19.89
N CYS A 9 17.33 1.35 19.02
CA CYS A 9 18.40 0.87 18.14
C CYS A 9 19.64 1.78 18.22
N PRO A 10 20.63 1.47 19.09
CA PRO A 10 21.85 2.27 19.25
C PRO A 10 22.63 2.44 17.94
N LYS A 11 22.50 1.47 17.03
CA LYS A 11 23.18 1.42 15.72
C LYS A 11 22.72 2.53 14.78
N LEU A 12 21.50 3.06 14.96
CA LEU A 12 20.90 4.11 14.12
C LEU A 12 21.29 5.54 14.54
N ARG A 13 22.24 5.68 15.47
CA ARG A 13 22.80 7.00 15.86
C ARG A 13 23.77 7.58 14.83
N PHE A 14 24.23 6.75 13.89
CA PHE A 14 25.21 7.14 12.89
C PHE A 14 24.68 6.82 11.48
N LYS A 15 25.08 7.63 10.50
CA LYS A 15 24.67 7.55 9.09
C LYS A 15 24.84 6.15 8.46
N PRO A 16 26.00 5.47 8.56
CA PRO A 16 26.15 4.10 8.07
C PRO A 16 25.47 3.03 8.95
N GLY A 17 24.72 3.45 9.98
CA GLY A 17 24.05 2.57 10.93
C GLY A 17 23.02 1.64 10.29
N PHE A 18 22.33 2.11 9.26
CA PHE A 18 21.35 1.32 8.52
C PHE A 18 21.99 0.15 7.75
N ARG A 19 23.19 0.34 7.20
CA ARG A 19 23.92 -0.75 6.51
C ARG A 19 24.21 -1.89 7.46
N ARG A 20 24.86 -1.59 8.59
CA ARG A 20 25.15 -2.57 9.64
C ARG A 20 23.89 -3.21 10.19
N PHE A 21 22.82 -2.43 10.37
CA PHE A 21 21.58 -2.97 10.91
C PHE A 21 20.96 -4.03 9.98
N VAL A 22 20.97 -3.78 8.67
CA VAL A 22 20.54 -4.76 7.67
C VAL A 22 21.47 -5.96 7.61
N ASP A 23 22.79 -5.73 7.61
CA ASP A 23 23.80 -6.80 7.59
C ASP A 23 23.59 -7.77 8.76
N ASP A 24 23.51 -7.23 9.98
CA ASP A 24 23.31 -8.02 11.20
C ASP A 24 21.97 -8.78 11.18
N ALA A 25 20.91 -8.17 10.63
CA ALA A 25 19.61 -8.81 10.52
C ALA A 25 19.65 -9.99 9.52
N ILE A 26 20.25 -9.79 8.34
CA ILE A 26 20.39 -10.83 7.32
C ILE A 26 21.28 -11.98 7.82
N GLU A 27 22.42 -11.66 8.44
CA GLU A 27 23.33 -12.66 8.99
C GLU A 27 22.63 -13.52 10.04
N ARG A 28 22.00 -12.89 11.04
CA ARG A 28 21.30 -13.61 12.10
C ARG A 28 20.12 -14.43 11.58
N SER A 29 19.32 -13.87 10.67
CA SER A 29 18.25 -14.63 10.02
C SER A 29 18.79 -15.81 9.21
N GLY A 30 19.94 -15.67 8.55
CA GLY A 30 20.62 -16.75 7.84
C GLY A 30 21.02 -17.91 8.76
N GLU A 31 21.58 -17.62 9.93
CA GLU A 31 21.88 -18.63 10.96
C GLU A 31 20.64 -19.38 11.41
N LEU A 32 19.53 -18.67 11.63
CA LEU A 32 18.26 -19.26 12.05
C LEU A 32 17.64 -20.13 10.95
N VAL A 33 17.75 -19.72 9.69
CA VAL A 33 17.32 -20.54 8.54
C VAL A 33 18.14 -21.83 8.49
N ALA A 34 19.46 -21.77 8.68
CA ALA A 34 20.32 -22.95 8.73
C ALA A 34 19.94 -23.87 9.91
N TYR A 35 19.65 -23.29 11.09
CA TYR A 35 19.16 -24.04 12.25
C TYR A 35 17.81 -24.73 11.99
N ILE A 36 16.83 -24.02 11.42
CA ILE A 36 15.51 -24.57 11.05
C ILE A 36 15.66 -25.70 10.02
N SER A 37 16.64 -25.59 9.11
CA SER A 37 16.91 -26.63 8.11
C SER A 37 17.31 -27.98 8.74
N GLY A 38 17.85 -27.96 9.97
CA GLY A 38 18.08 -29.17 10.77
C GLY A 38 16.81 -29.81 11.35
N MET A 39 15.63 -29.21 11.11
CA MET A 39 14.32 -29.67 11.59
C MET A 39 14.27 -29.89 13.11
N PRO A 40 14.55 -28.87 13.94
CA PRO A 40 14.50 -28.97 15.41
C PRO A 40 13.06 -29.19 15.91
N SER A 41 12.84 -29.14 17.24
CA SER A 41 11.50 -29.34 17.78
C SER A 41 10.51 -28.28 17.28
N SER A 42 9.22 -28.61 17.24
CA SER A 42 8.15 -27.69 16.83
C SER A 42 8.23 -26.33 17.52
N ALA A 43 8.47 -26.30 18.84
CA ALA A 43 8.60 -25.07 19.60
C ALA A 43 9.82 -24.23 19.20
N GLU A 44 10.94 -24.89 18.89
CA GLU A 44 12.16 -24.23 18.43
C GLU A 44 12.00 -23.65 17.02
N ILE A 45 11.28 -24.34 16.13
CA ILE A 45 10.95 -23.85 14.79
C ILE A 45 10.13 -22.56 14.90
N ILE A 46 9.04 -22.56 15.67
CA ILE A 46 8.18 -21.38 15.82
C ILE A 46 8.94 -20.21 16.48
N ARG A 47 9.76 -20.49 17.49
CA ARG A 47 10.60 -19.46 18.12
C ARG A 47 11.62 -18.88 17.15
N ALA A 48 12.25 -19.70 16.31
CA ALA A 48 13.21 -19.23 15.31
C ALA A 48 12.52 -18.41 14.21
N MET A 49 11.32 -18.80 13.78
CA MET A 49 10.51 -18.02 12.83
C MET A 49 10.10 -16.65 13.39
N ASP A 50 9.72 -16.59 14.67
CA ASP A 50 9.44 -15.33 15.35
C ASP A 50 10.69 -14.45 15.45
N GLU A 51 11.85 -15.02 15.79
CA GLU A 51 13.10 -14.26 15.81
C GLU A 51 13.47 -13.73 14.42
N ILE A 52 13.35 -14.53 13.35
CA ILE A 52 13.57 -14.08 11.97
C ILE A 52 12.66 -12.88 11.65
N SER A 53 11.37 -13.00 11.97
CA SER A 53 10.38 -11.94 11.73
C SER A 53 10.77 -10.67 12.47
N ASN A 54 11.13 -10.77 13.74
CA ASN A 54 11.58 -9.64 14.56
C ASN A 54 12.83 -8.95 13.98
N ARG A 55 13.82 -9.72 13.49
CA ARG A 55 15.02 -9.14 12.86
C ARG A 55 14.65 -8.33 11.61
N VAL A 56 13.86 -8.91 10.72
CA VAL A 56 13.48 -8.27 9.46
C VAL A 56 12.60 -7.05 9.70
N TRP A 57 11.53 -7.18 10.49
CA TRP A 57 10.61 -6.09 10.78
C TRP A 57 11.27 -4.92 11.49
N SER A 58 12.22 -5.19 12.41
CA SER A 58 12.94 -4.12 13.10
C SER A 58 13.69 -3.19 12.14
N VAL A 59 14.23 -3.73 11.04
CA VAL A 59 14.89 -2.94 9.99
C VAL A 59 13.85 -2.21 9.14
N ILE A 60 12.80 -2.90 8.70
CA ILE A 60 11.74 -2.33 7.85
C ILE A 60 11.09 -1.12 8.54
N ASP A 61 10.62 -1.29 9.77
CA ASP A 61 9.91 -0.24 10.51
C ASP A 61 10.82 0.97 10.77
N SER A 62 12.08 0.70 11.13
CA SER A 62 13.07 1.76 11.35
C SER A 62 13.39 2.53 10.08
N ALA A 63 13.53 1.83 8.96
CA ALA A 63 13.81 2.43 7.66
C ALA A 63 12.61 3.24 7.16
N GLU A 64 11.40 2.71 7.29
CA GLU A 64 10.18 3.41 6.88
C GLU A 64 9.97 4.69 7.68
N LEU A 65 10.10 4.61 9.02
CA LEU A 65 9.99 5.78 9.88
C LEU A 65 11.06 6.84 9.54
N CYS A 66 12.31 6.42 9.32
CA CYS A 66 13.38 7.34 8.95
C CYS A 66 13.09 8.06 7.64
N ARG A 67 12.66 7.33 6.60
CA ARG A 67 12.34 7.90 5.29
C ARG A 67 11.23 8.94 5.31
N GLN A 68 10.26 8.75 6.19
CA GLN A 68 9.10 9.65 6.30
C GLN A 68 9.38 10.89 7.16
N THR A 69 10.32 10.83 8.10
CA THR A 69 10.42 11.83 9.17
C THR A 69 11.78 12.50 9.33
N HIS A 70 12.87 11.92 8.80
CA HIS A 70 14.21 12.40 9.10
C HIS A 70 14.57 13.66 8.28
N PRO A 71 15.08 14.73 8.92
CA PRO A 71 15.39 15.99 8.22
C PRO A 71 16.66 15.93 7.37
N ASP A 72 17.64 15.09 7.75
CA ASP A 72 18.87 14.87 6.98
C ASP A 72 18.64 13.84 5.87
N ARG A 73 18.91 14.25 4.62
CA ARG A 73 18.71 13.43 3.42
C ARG A 73 19.64 12.22 3.37
N GLU A 74 20.83 12.29 3.93
CA GLU A 74 21.77 11.17 3.90
C GLU A 74 21.24 9.98 4.72
N PHE A 75 20.59 10.24 5.86
CA PHE A 75 19.90 9.21 6.62
C PHE A 75 18.73 8.61 5.83
N VAL A 76 17.95 9.44 5.13
CA VAL A 76 16.84 8.99 4.29
C VAL A 76 17.36 8.08 3.18
N GLU A 77 18.45 8.44 2.50
CA GLU A 77 19.06 7.64 1.44
C GLU A 77 19.58 6.29 1.96
N GLU A 78 20.24 6.27 3.11
CA GLU A 78 20.71 5.03 3.73
C GLU A 78 19.55 4.14 4.20
N ALA A 79 18.46 4.73 4.69
CA ALA A 79 17.23 4.01 5.02
C ALA A 79 16.53 3.43 3.78
N ILE A 80 16.52 4.14 2.64
CA ILE A 80 16.01 3.62 1.36
C ILE A 80 16.82 2.40 0.93
N LYS A 81 18.15 2.48 0.94
CA LYS A 81 19.04 1.37 0.58
C LYS A 81 18.81 0.16 1.48
N ALA A 82 18.67 0.39 2.79
CA ALA A 82 18.35 -0.66 3.75
C ALA A 82 16.99 -1.31 3.48
N SER A 83 15.96 -0.52 3.21
CA SER A 83 14.62 -1.01 2.90
C SER A 83 14.59 -1.88 1.64
N ILE A 84 15.28 -1.47 0.57
CA ILE A 84 15.38 -2.27 -0.66
C ILE A 84 16.04 -3.62 -0.35
N ARG A 85 17.21 -3.59 0.30
CA ARG A 85 18.00 -4.79 0.58
C ARG A 85 17.29 -5.77 1.50
N VAL A 86 16.61 -5.29 2.55
CA VAL A 86 15.86 -6.19 3.44
C VAL A 86 14.60 -6.75 2.78
N ASN A 87 13.95 -6.00 1.88
CA ASN A 87 12.80 -6.49 1.11
C ASN A 87 13.19 -7.60 0.13
N GLU A 88 14.36 -7.50 -0.52
CA GLU A 88 14.90 -8.60 -1.35
C GLU A 88 15.11 -9.87 -0.51
N TYR A 89 15.69 -9.72 0.68
CA TYR A 89 15.88 -10.84 1.60
C TYR A 89 14.56 -11.41 2.14
N LEU A 90 13.57 -10.56 2.42
CA LEU A 90 12.22 -10.99 2.81
C LEU A 90 11.55 -11.82 1.71
N HIS A 91 11.72 -11.46 0.44
CA HIS A 91 11.24 -12.28 -0.67
C HIS A 91 11.90 -13.67 -0.69
N TYR A 92 13.21 -13.75 -0.45
CA TYR A 92 13.91 -15.03 -0.30
C TYR A 92 13.33 -15.87 0.85
N LEU A 93 13.06 -15.27 2.02
CA LEU A 93 12.44 -15.98 3.14
C LEU A 93 11.05 -16.51 2.80
N ASN A 94 10.20 -15.68 2.19
CA ASN A 94 8.80 -16.01 1.87
C ASN A 94 8.64 -17.06 0.75
N THR A 95 9.70 -17.33 0.00
CA THR A 95 9.74 -18.34 -1.07
C THR A 95 10.59 -19.55 -0.69
N ASN A 96 11.06 -19.63 0.56
CA ASN A 96 11.91 -20.71 1.03
C ASN A 96 11.09 -21.96 1.43
N HIS A 97 11.17 -23.01 0.61
CA HIS A 97 10.47 -24.27 0.87
C HIS A 97 10.92 -24.98 2.15
N THR A 98 12.17 -24.79 2.59
CA THR A 98 12.65 -25.40 3.84
C THR A 98 11.93 -24.82 5.05
N LEU A 99 11.74 -23.49 5.08
CA LEU A 99 10.97 -22.84 6.13
C LEU A 99 9.50 -23.27 6.11
N TYR A 100 8.89 -23.34 4.91
CA TYR A 100 7.52 -23.81 4.76
C TYR A 100 7.32 -25.23 5.28
N ASN A 101 8.19 -26.17 4.89
CA ASN A 101 8.13 -27.55 5.34
C ASN A 101 8.34 -27.69 6.86
N ALA A 102 9.23 -26.87 7.44
CA ALA A 102 9.43 -26.83 8.88
C ALA A 102 8.19 -26.33 9.63
N VAL A 103 7.50 -25.32 9.10
CA VAL A 103 6.24 -24.82 9.68
C VAL A 103 5.13 -25.87 9.58
N ILE A 104 5.00 -26.58 8.46
CA ILE A 104 4.06 -27.71 8.33
C ILE A 104 4.32 -28.76 9.42
N LYS A 105 5.58 -29.17 9.57
CA LYS A 105 6.00 -30.11 10.61
C LYS A 105 5.59 -29.59 12.00
N ALA A 106 5.91 -28.34 12.30
CA ALA A 106 5.64 -27.72 13.59
C ALA A 106 4.13 -27.64 13.93
N GLU A 107 3.28 -27.40 12.93
CA GLU A 107 1.83 -27.39 13.09
C GLU A 107 1.26 -28.82 13.28
N GLN A 108 1.77 -29.81 12.55
CA GLN A 108 1.24 -31.18 12.53
C GLN A 108 1.66 -32.02 13.75
N GLU A 109 2.87 -31.83 14.26
CA GLU A 109 3.38 -32.64 15.37
C GLU A 109 2.63 -32.40 16.69
N GLY A 110 1.85 -31.32 16.81
CA GLY A 110 0.99 -31.07 17.98
C GLY A 110 1.75 -30.87 19.31
N ASN A 111 3.08 -30.85 19.28
CA ASN A 111 3.94 -30.77 20.47
C ASN A 111 4.23 -29.31 20.90
N LEU A 112 3.38 -28.35 20.50
CA LEU A 112 3.51 -26.97 20.96
C LEU A 112 2.79 -26.81 22.30
N LEU A 113 3.43 -26.09 23.22
CA LEU A 113 3.01 -26.01 24.61
C LEU A 113 1.78 -25.12 24.84
N THR A 114 1.43 -24.28 23.87
CA THR A 114 0.35 -23.29 24.00
C THR A 114 -0.53 -23.24 22.76
N ASP A 115 -1.83 -22.98 22.98
CA ASP A 115 -2.80 -22.72 21.89
C ASP A 115 -2.35 -21.56 20.99
N GLU A 116 -1.69 -20.57 21.59
CA GLU A 116 -1.17 -19.41 20.86
C GLU A 116 -0.05 -19.83 19.90
N ALA A 117 0.86 -20.71 20.33
CA ALA A 117 1.91 -21.22 19.45
C ALA A 117 1.33 -22.07 18.31
N HIS A 118 0.27 -22.84 18.56
CA HIS A 118 -0.47 -23.54 17.50
C HIS A 118 -1.07 -22.57 16.49
N ARG A 119 -1.70 -21.49 16.96
CA ARG A 119 -2.25 -20.45 16.07
C ARG A 119 -1.15 -19.78 15.25
N VAL A 120 -0.01 -19.47 15.84
CA VAL A 120 1.14 -18.89 15.12
C VAL A 120 1.62 -19.83 14.02
N ALA A 121 1.80 -21.12 14.31
CA ALA A 121 2.19 -22.12 13.31
C ALA A 121 1.18 -22.17 12.15
N HIS A 122 -0.11 -22.21 12.49
CA HIS A 122 -1.20 -22.23 11.52
C HIS A 122 -1.20 -21.00 10.60
N TYR A 123 -1.10 -19.80 11.16
CA TYR A 123 -1.08 -18.57 10.37
C TYR A 123 0.19 -18.42 9.54
N LEU A 124 1.35 -18.85 10.05
CA LEU A 124 2.58 -18.89 9.26
C LEU A 124 2.43 -19.81 8.04
N ARG A 125 1.85 -21.01 8.20
CA ARG A 125 1.57 -21.91 7.07
C ARG A 125 0.63 -21.24 6.06
N LEU A 126 -0.45 -20.63 6.54
CA LEU A 126 -1.41 -19.95 5.67
C LEU A 126 -0.78 -18.80 4.89
N ASP A 127 0.13 -18.03 5.49
CA ASP A 127 0.79 -16.92 4.80
C ASP A 127 1.74 -17.41 3.70
N PHE A 128 2.47 -18.51 3.94
CA PHE A 128 3.21 -19.21 2.89
C PHE A 128 2.28 -19.72 1.78
N GLU A 129 1.14 -20.29 2.13
CA GLU A 129 0.22 -20.83 1.11
C GLU A 129 -0.46 -19.74 0.29
N ARG A 130 -0.79 -18.60 0.91
CA ARG A 130 -1.30 -17.42 0.23
C ARG A 130 -0.30 -16.82 -0.75
N SER A 131 1.00 -16.94 -0.49
CA SER A 131 2.03 -16.55 -1.46
C SER A 131 2.14 -17.51 -2.64
N GLY A 132 1.47 -18.67 -2.57
CA GLY A 132 1.43 -19.66 -3.64
C GLY A 132 2.56 -20.68 -3.58
N ILE A 133 3.33 -20.76 -2.49
CA ILE A 133 4.51 -21.64 -2.41
C ILE A 133 4.18 -23.14 -2.60
N HIS A 134 2.95 -23.53 -2.30
CA HIS A 134 2.46 -24.91 -2.38
C HIS A 134 1.88 -25.26 -3.76
N LEU A 135 1.80 -24.30 -4.68
CA LEU A 135 1.14 -24.47 -5.97
C LEU A 135 2.05 -25.18 -6.98
N SER A 136 1.45 -25.94 -7.88
CA SER A 136 2.14 -26.46 -9.06
C SER A 136 2.42 -25.35 -10.07
N ALA A 137 3.40 -25.56 -10.96
CA ALA A 137 3.74 -24.59 -12.01
C ALA A 137 2.52 -24.13 -12.83
N GLU A 138 1.63 -25.05 -13.21
CA GLU A 138 0.39 -24.73 -13.92
C GLU A 138 -0.52 -23.78 -13.14
N LYS A 139 -0.65 -24.00 -11.82
CA LYS A 139 -1.46 -23.14 -10.95
C LYS A 139 -0.80 -21.78 -10.75
N VAL A 140 0.53 -21.72 -10.63
CA VAL A 140 1.29 -20.46 -10.57
C VAL A 140 1.08 -19.64 -11.85
N ASP A 141 1.15 -20.26 -13.03
CA ASP A 141 0.89 -19.59 -14.31
C ASP A 141 -0.54 -19.06 -14.40
N ARG A 142 -1.51 -19.81 -13.86
CA ARG A 142 -2.90 -19.34 -13.77
C ARG A 142 -3.05 -18.15 -12.82
N VAL A 143 -2.40 -18.18 -11.65
CA VAL A 143 -2.40 -17.04 -10.71
C VAL A 143 -1.80 -15.80 -11.37
N ASN A 144 -0.65 -15.93 -12.03
CA ASN A 144 0.02 -14.83 -12.73
C ASN A 144 -0.88 -14.20 -13.80
N ARG A 145 -1.57 -15.03 -14.60
CA ARG A 145 -2.54 -14.54 -15.59
C ARG A 145 -3.69 -13.77 -14.94
N LEU A 146 -4.30 -14.33 -13.90
CA LEU A 146 -5.39 -13.65 -13.18
C LEU A 146 -4.94 -12.33 -12.53
N SER A 147 -3.73 -12.27 -11.99
CA SER A 147 -3.16 -11.03 -11.43
C SER A 147 -2.98 -9.94 -12.48
N ILE A 148 -2.58 -10.30 -13.70
CA ILE A 148 -2.50 -9.38 -14.84
C ILE A 148 -3.90 -8.87 -15.20
N ASP A 149 -4.88 -9.76 -15.31
CA ASP A 149 -6.26 -9.40 -15.65
C ASP A 149 -6.88 -8.46 -14.60
N ILE A 150 -6.72 -8.78 -13.31
CA ILE A 150 -7.16 -7.91 -12.20
C ILE A 150 -6.51 -6.52 -12.32
N SER A 151 -5.21 -6.46 -12.60
CA SER A 151 -4.50 -5.18 -12.74
C SER A 151 -4.97 -4.37 -13.96
N GLN A 152 -5.39 -5.03 -15.04
CA GLN A 152 -5.99 -4.37 -16.20
C GLN A 152 -7.39 -3.84 -15.88
N LEU A 153 -8.24 -4.66 -15.26
CA LEU A 153 -9.60 -4.27 -14.87
C LEU A 153 -9.59 -3.12 -13.87
N CYS A 154 -8.70 -3.15 -12.87
CA CYS A 154 -8.53 -2.03 -11.93
C CYS A 154 -8.15 -0.72 -12.65
N ARG A 155 -7.27 -0.79 -13.66
CA ARG A 155 -6.90 0.40 -14.45
C ARG A 155 -8.09 0.92 -15.25
N GLN A 156 -8.82 0.03 -15.91
CA GLN A 156 -10.00 0.39 -16.69
C GLN A 156 -11.09 1.02 -15.81
N PHE A 157 -11.34 0.44 -14.63
CA PHE A 157 -12.29 0.98 -13.65
C PHE A 157 -11.93 2.41 -13.25
N ASN A 158 -10.67 2.65 -12.88
CA ASN A 158 -10.19 3.99 -12.53
C ASN A 158 -10.28 4.98 -13.71
N GLN A 159 -9.98 4.54 -14.94
CA GLN A 159 -10.14 5.36 -16.13
C GLN A 159 -11.60 5.74 -16.38
N ASN A 160 -12.53 4.81 -16.20
CA ASN A 160 -13.96 5.07 -16.38
C ASN A 160 -14.46 6.15 -15.41
N ILE A 161 -14.04 6.10 -14.14
CA ILE A 161 -14.37 7.14 -13.14
C ILE A 161 -13.88 8.52 -13.57
N VAL A 162 -12.68 8.60 -14.14
CA VAL A 162 -12.10 9.88 -14.59
C VAL A 162 -12.77 10.39 -15.87
N ASN A 163 -13.09 9.49 -16.80
CA ASN A 163 -13.61 9.83 -18.12
C ASN A 163 -15.08 10.24 -18.09
N ASP A 164 -15.88 9.63 -17.21
CA ASP A 164 -17.28 9.99 -16.98
C ASP A 164 -17.55 10.11 -15.48
N PRO A 165 -17.27 11.28 -14.87
CA PRO A 165 -17.48 11.49 -13.45
C PRO A 165 -18.96 11.56 -13.07
N GLY A 166 -19.91 11.41 -14.02
CA GLY A 166 -21.33 11.56 -13.77
C GLY A 166 -21.65 12.98 -13.33
N THR A 167 -21.64 13.93 -14.27
CA THR A 167 -22.09 15.30 -13.97
C THR A 167 -23.58 15.40 -14.23
N VAL A 168 -24.32 15.87 -13.22
CA VAL A 168 -25.72 16.27 -13.37
C VAL A 168 -25.77 17.78 -13.27
N ASP A 169 -26.15 18.43 -14.37
CA ASP A 169 -26.41 19.87 -14.38
C ASP A 169 -27.73 20.15 -13.63
N ILE A 170 -27.63 20.75 -12.44
CA ILE A 170 -28.79 21.20 -11.68
C ILE A 170 -29.08 22.65 -12.08
N PHE A 171 -30.13 22.86 -12.88
CA PHE A 171 -30.60 24.18 -13.25
C PHE A 171 -31.36 24.82 -12.08
N LEU A 172 -30.64 25.58 -11.24
CA LEU A 172 -31.17 26.26 -10.05
C LEU A 172 -32.30 27.27 -10.35
N ALA A 173 -32.45 27.73 -11.58
CA ALA A 173 -33.49 28.70 -11.96
C ALA A 173 -34.93 28.18 -11.72
N SER A 174 -35.15 26.85 -11.76
CA SER A 174 -36.45 26.22 -11.51
C SER A 174 -36.69 25.82 -10.05
N LEU A 175 -35.63 25.78 -9.22
CA LEU A 175 -35.68 25.32 -7.82
C LEU A 175 -35.47 26.44 -6.80
N ILE A 176 -34.93 27.59 -7.21
CA ILE A 176 -34.73 28.72 -6.32
C ILE A 176 -35.96 29.63 -6.33
N PRO A 177 -36.53 29.93 -5.16
CA PRO A 177 -37.57 30.96 -5.01
C PRO A 177 -37.13 32.30 -5.63
N ARG A 178 -37.99 32.92 -6.44
CA ARG A 178 -37.67 34.13 -7.22
C ARG A 178 -37.10 35.28 -6.37
N ASN A 179 -37.46 35.34 -5.09
CA ASN A 179 -36.97 36.33 -4.15
C ASN A 179 -35.47 36.19 -3.83
N LEU A 180 -34.81 35.08 -4.18
CA LEU A 180 -33.38 34.86 -3.93
C LEU A 180 -32.51 34.99 -5.20
N HIS A 181 -33.13 35.21 -6.37
CA HIS A 181 -32.40 35.29 -7.65
C HIS A 181 -31.43 36.46 -7.73
N HIS A 182 -31.74 37.58 -7.05
CA HIS A 182 -30.89 38.78 -7.02
C HIS A 182 -29.56 38.60 -6.26
N LEU A 183 -29.42 37.52 -5.49
CA LEU A 183 -28.24 37.22 -4.67
C LEU A 183 -27.24 36.31 -5.40
N LEU A 184 -27.58 35.81 -6.59
CA LEU A 184 -26.77 34.85 -7.32
C LEU A 184 -26.26 35.46 -8.63
N LYS A 185 -24.99 35.22 -8.96
CA LYS A 185 -24.40 35.57 -10.26
C LYS A 185 -24.16 34.29 -11.06
N PRO A 186 -24.63 34.20 -12.32
CA PRO A 186 -24.35 33.04 -13.16
C PRO A 186 -22.85 32.93 -13.42
N ILE A 187 -22.31 31.71 -13.38
CA ILE A 187 -20.92 31.43 -13.78
C ILE A 187 -20.97 30.70 -15.11
N TYR A 188 -20.64 31.37 -16.21
CA TYR A 188 -20.60 30.73 -17.53
C TYR A 188 -19.41 29.77 -17.63
N ARG A 189 -19.68 28.51 -17.99
CA ARG A 189 -18.65 27.53 -18.33
C ARG A 189 -18.84 27.10 -19.78
N SER A 190 -17.93 27.51 -20.67
CA SER A 190 -17.91 27.04 -22.05
C SER A 190 -17.28 25.65 -22.09
N THR A 191 -18.09 24.61 -22.35
CA THR A 191 -17.60 23.26 -22.63
C THR A 191 -17.53 23.08 -24.14
N SER A 192 -16.31 22.89 -24.69
CA SER A 192 -16.15 22.46 -26.07
C SER A 192 -16.41 20.96 -26.15
N VAL A 193 -17.67 20.59 -26.46
CA VAL A 193 -18.00 19.21 -26.81
C VAL A 193 -17.48 18.95 -28.21
N VAL A 194 -16.38 18.19 -28.33
CA VAL A 194 -16.00 17.57 -29.61
C VAL A 194 -16.98 16.42 -29.84
N SER A 195 -18.07 16.70 -30.55
CA SER A 195 -18.99 15.67 -31.03
C SER A 195 -18.38 14.96 -32.22
N LYS A 196 -18.08 13.67 -32.04
CA LYS A 196 -17.82 12.74 -33.13
C LYS A 196 -19.18 12.16 -33.53
N ASP A 197 -19.93 12.88 -34.36
CA ASP A 197 -20.90 12.30 -35.30
C ASP A 197 -21.46 13.35 -36.27
N SER A 198 -21.68 12.85 -37.48
CA SER A 198 -22.04 13.45 -38.76
C SER A 198 -23.21 14.47 -38.80
N TRP A 199 -22.96 15.57 -39.54
CA TRP A 199 -23.86 16.33 -40.42
C TRP A 199 -25.26 16.76 -39.90
N ARG A 200 -25.39 17.99 -39.36
CA ARG A 200 -26.36 19.06 -39.73
C ARG A 200 -25.97 20.39 -39.03
N PRO A 201 -26.27 21.57 -39.62
CA PRO A 201 -25.97 22.86 -38.99
C PRO A 201 -27.06 23.20 -37.96
N GLY A 202 -26.73 23.12 -36.67
CA GLY A 202 -27.68 23.31 -35.56
C GLY A 202 -27.19 24.40 -34.61
N GLY A 203 -28.08 25.36 -34.31
CA GLY A 203 -27.77 26.63 -33.67
C GLY A 203 -27.13 26.57 -32.28
N TYR A 204 -26.38 27.62 -31.98
CA TYR A 204 -25.88 27.94 -30.65
C TYR A 204 -27.05 28.10 -29.67
N HIS A 205 -27.18 27.18 -28.72
CA HIS A 205 -28.01 27.40 -27.54
C HIS A 205 -27.10 27.59 -26.33
N GLU A 206 -26.88 28.86 -25.98
CA GLU A 206 -26.38 29.28 -24.68
C GLU A 206 -27.40 28.89 -23.61
N ARG A 207 -27.03 28.00 -22.68
CA ARG A 207 -27.80 27.74 -21.47
C ARG A 207 -26.94 28.07 -20.25
N GLU A 208 -27.46 28.98 -19.44
CA GLU A 208 -26.83 29.45 -18.20
C GLU A 208 -26.93 28.38 -17.11
N GLY A 209 -25.80 28.03 -16.48
CA GLY A 209 -25.74 27.07 -15.37
C GLY A 209 -24.52 27.33 -14.49
N VAL A 210 -24.56 26.93 -13.22
CA VAL A 210 -23.43 27.06 -12.27
C VAL A 210 -22.89 25.66 -11.98
N SER A 211 -21.58 25.46 -12.16
CA SER A 211 -20.92 24.17 -11.98
C SER A 211 -20.42 23.99 -10.54
N TYR A 212 -20.83 22.92 -9.87
CA TYR A 212 -20.24 22.47 -8.61
C TYR A 212 -19.23 21.36 -8.89
N ASN A 213 -18.00 21.55 -8.41
CA ASN A 213 -16.90 20.60 -8.58
C ASN A 213 -16.68 19.91 -7.24
N ASN A 214 -17.17 18.67 -7.07
CA ASN A 214 -17.04 17.92 -5.82
C ASN A 214 -15.69 17.20 -5.73
N ARG A 215 -14.58 17.93 -5.95
CA ARG A 215 -13.24 17.42 -5.69
C ARG A 215 -12.99 17.48 -4.18
N PRO A 216 -12.53 16.39 -3.53
CA PRO A 216 -12.05 16.45 -2.16
C PRO A 216 -10.64 17.06 -2.17
N ALA A 217 -10.54 18.38 -2.28
CA ALA A 217 -9.32 19.12 -1.98
C ALA A 217 -9.68 20.58 -1.70
N HIS A 218 -9.72 20.93 -0.41
CA HIS A 218 -9.45 22.25 0.15
C HIS A 218 -9.48 23.45 -0.81
N SER A 219 -10.67 23.93 -1.19
CA SER A 219 -10.90 25.35 -1.47
C SER A 219 -12.39 25.59 -1.73
N ILE A 220 -13.11 25.98 -0.66
CA ILE A 220 -14.33 26.77 -0.84
C ILE A 220 -13.85 28.14 -1.29
N LEU A 221 -13.80 28.41 -2.60
CA LEU A 221 -13.53 29.75 -3.09
C LEU A 221 -14.84 30.55 -3.11
N CYS A 222 -15.34 30.91 -1.92
CA CYS A 222 -16.33 31.97 -1.79
C CYS A 222 -15.59 33.30 -1.89
N SER A 223 -15.54 33.91 -3.07
CA SER A 223 -15.13 35.32 -3.17
C SER A 223 -16.28 36.21 -2.72
N ALA A 224 -16.34 36.50 -1.42
CA ALA A 224 -17.09 37.62 -0.90
C ALA A 224 -16.30 38.90 -1.20
N ARG A 225 -16.69 39.66 -2.22
CA ARG A 225 -16.28 41.06 -2.30
C ARG A 225 -17.09 41.83 -1.28
N GLY A 226 -16.47 42.14 -0.14
CA GLY A 226 -16.97 43.16 0.77
C GLY A 226 -16.97 44.51 0.06
N THR A 227 -18.13 45.13 -0.02
CA THR A 227 -18.27 46.55 -0.30
C THR A 227 -18.46 47.28 1.02
N LYS A 228 -17.70 48.35 1.21
CA LYS A 228 -17.76 49.28 2.36
C LYS A 228 -19.18 49.73 2.68
#